data_AF-A0A7X5DCA9-F1
#
_entry.id   AF-A0A7X5DCA9-F1
#
_cell.length_a   1.000
_cell.length_b   1.000
_cell.length_c   1.000
_cell.angle_alpha   90.00
_cell.angle_beta   90.00
_cell.angle_gamma   90.00
#
_symmetry.space_group_name_H-M   'P 1'
#
loop_
_entity.id
_entity.type
_entity.pdbx_description
1 polymer ?
#
loop_
_entity_poly.entity_id
_entity_poly.type
_entity_poly.pdbx_seq_one_letter_code
_entity_poly.pdbx_strand_id
1 'polypeptide(L)'
;MEIERRKINFTVAGEPKGKARPRFCHNGQVYTPKQTTTYEQQIIVGYYKQCGNVKFDENSQLELFVAAYFKIPKSASKKKRIAML
;
A
#
# COMPACT_ATOMS: atom_id res chain seq x y z
N MET A 1 9.72 -2.18 31.54
CA MET A 1 9.30 -0.87 31.01
C MET A 1 8.70 -1.11 29.65
N GLU A 2 7.39 -0.96 29.54
CA GLU A 2 6.71 -0.99 28.26
C GLU A 2 7.02 0.34 27.58
N ILE A 3 7.91 0.33 26.60
CA ILE A 3 8.21 1.53 25.81
C ILE A 3 6.90 1.87 25.10
N GLU A 4 6.32 3.02 25.41
CA GLU A 4 5.15 3.53 24.68
C GLU A 4 5.56 3.71 23.21
N ARG A 5 5.25 2.71 22.39
CA ARG A 5 5.64 2.70 20.98
C ARG A 5 4.73 3.65 20.23
N ARG A 6 5.28 4.75 19.74
CA ARG A 6 4.58 5.63 18.81
C ARG A 6 4.08 4.81 17.62
N LYS A 7 2.77 4.80 17.39
CA LYS A 7 2.14 4.05 16.30
C LYS A 7 1.46 5.02 15.35
N ILE A 8 1.71 4.85 14.05
CA ILE A 8 1.02 5.61 13.00
C ILE A 8 0.16 4.64 12.21
N ASN A 9 -1.13 4.95 12.09
CA ASN A 9 -2.09 4.15 11.33
C ASN A 9 -2.76 5.06 10.31
N PHE A 10 -2.85 4.61 9.08
CA PHE A 10 -3.60 5.27 8.03
C PHE A 10 -4.14 4.25 7.03
N THR A 11 -5.18 4.63 6.31
CA THR A 11 -5.84 3.78 5.32
C THR A 11 -5.75 4.41 3.95
N VAL A 12 -5.43 3.62 2.94
CA VAL A 12 -5.42 4.06 1.54
C VAL A 12 -6.70 3.55 0.88
N ALA A 13 -7.56 4.46 0.46
CA ALA A 13 -8.80 4.11 -0.22
C ALA A 13 -8.52 3.57 -1.63
N GLY A 14 -9.29 2.56 -2.04
CA GLY A 14 -9.21 1.95 -3.37
C GLY A 14 -8.77 0.49 -3.32
N GLU A 15 -8.70 -0.11 -4.51
CA GLU A 15 -8.26 -1.50 -4.64
C GLU A 15 -6.74 -1.58 -4.46
N PRO A 16 -6.23 -2.47 -3.59
CA PRO A 16 -4.80 -2.63 -3.41
C PRO A 16 -4.14 -3.05 -4.72
N LYS A 17 -2.98 -2.44 -5.04
CA LYS A 17 -2.24 -2.74 -6.27
C LYS A 17 -0.83 -3.19 -5.93
N GLY A 18 -0.43 -4.32 -6.51
CA GLY A 18 0.97 -4.75 -6.48
C GLY A 18 1.86 -3.80 -7.28
N LYS A 19 3.13 -3.69 -6.88
CA LYS A 19 4.14 -2.96 -7.64
C LYS A 19 4.42 -3.68 -8.95
N ALA A 20 4.25 -3.00 -10.08
CA ALA A 20 4.60 -3.57 -11.38
C ALA A 20 6.12 -3.52 -11.57
N ARG A 21 6.65 -4.45 -12.37
CA ARG A 21 8.06 -4.43 -12.77
C ARG A 21 8.37 -3.19 -13.61
N PRO A 22 9.58 -2.60 -13.47
CA PRO A 22 10.04 -1.56 -14.40
C PRO A 22 9.95 -2.06 -15.84
N ARG A 23 9.57 -1.17 -16.77
CA ARG A 23 9.52 -1.45 -18.20
C ARG A 23 10.76 -0.92 -18.87
N PHE A 24 11.23 -1.66 -19.87
CA PHE A 24 12.40 -1.33 -20.67
C PHE A 24 11.94 -0.82 -22.04
N CYS A 25 12.37 0.39 -22.39
CA CYS A 25 12.17 0.95 -23.72
C CYS A 25 13.26 0.46 -24.68
N HIS A 26 12.97 0.50 -25.98
CA HIS A 26 13.93 0.12 -27.02
C HIS A 26 15.18 1.02 -27.05
N ASN A 27 15.07 2.27 -26.55
CA ASN A 27 16.16 3.22 -26.41
C ASN A 27 17.01 3.03 -25.13
N GLY A 28 16.82 1.92 -24.39
CA GLY A 28 17.54 1.63 -23.15
C GLY A 28 17.00 2.34 -21.90
N GLN A 29 15.98 3.20 -22.01
CA GLN A 29 15.38 3.85 -20.86
C GLN A 29 14.53 2.88 -20.05
N VAL A 30 14.66 2.94 -18.73
CA VAL A 30 13.85 2.17 -17.77
C VAL A 30 12.86 3.11 -17.13
N TYR A 31 11.58 2.75 -17.12
CA TYR A 31 10.54 3.55 -16.48
C TYR A 31 9.60 2.69 -15.64
N THR A 32 9.16 3.26 -14.52
CA THR A 32 8.08 2.69 -13.71
C THR A 32 6.75 2.96 -14.41
N PRO A 33 5.89 1.95 -14.61
CA PRO A 33 4.58 2.16 -15.22
C PRO A 33 3.76 3.20 -14.45
N LYS A 34 3.05 4.08 -15.19
CA LYS A 34 2.21 5.14 -14.63
C LYS A 34 1.28 4.67 -13.52
N GLN A 35 0.70 3.47 -13.66
CA GLN A 35 -0.21 2.91 -12.66
C GLN A 35 0.46 2.69 -11.29
N THR A 36 1.73 2.26 -11.26
CA THR A 36 2.48 2.09 -10.02
C THR A 36 2.81 3.45 -9.41
N THR A 37 3.31 4.39 -10.20
CA THR A 37 3.62 5.74 -9.71
C THR A 37 2.38 6.45 -9.16
N THR A 38 1.24 6.35 -9.84
CA THR A 38 -0.02 6.91 -9.35
C THR A 38 -0.47 6.27 -8.03
N TYR A 39 -0.30 4.96 -7.88
CA TYR A 39 -0.67 4.28 -6.63
C TYR A 39 0.27 4.66 -5.48
N GLU A 40 1.58 4.75 -5.71
CA GLU A 40 2.55 5.25 -4.72
C GLU A 40 2.19 6.69 -4.27
N GLN A 41 1.78 7.55 -5.19
CA GLN A 41 1.30 8.90 -4.87
C GLN A 41 0.02 8.89 -4.02
N GLN A 42 -0.93 7.98 -4.28
CA GLN A 42 -2.15 7.85 -3.46
C GLN A 42 -1.83 7.45 -2.02
N ILE A 43 -0.84 6.56 -1.81
CA ILE A 43 -0.37 6.18 -0.48
C ILE A 43 0.19 7.41 0.24
N ILE A 44 1.07 8.17 -0.42
CA ILE A 44 1.69 9.39 0.12
C ILE A 44 0.62 10.44 0.49
N VAL A 45 -0.32 10.70 -0.41
CA VAL A 45 -1.39 11.68 -0.17
C VAL A 45 -2.32 11.21 0.97
N GLY A 46 -2.65 9.91 1.00
CA GLY A 46 -3.46 9.33 2.07
C GLY A 46 -2.80 9.48 3.43
N TYR A 47 -1.49 9.22 3.50
CA TYR A 47 -0.67 9.43 4.68
C TYR A 47 -0.69 10.90 5.13
N TYR A 48 -0.37 11.84 4.24
CA TYR A 48 -0.33 13.25 4.60
C TYR A 48 -1.68 13.78 5.08
N LYS A 49 -2.78 13.37 4.44
CA LYS A 49 -4.12 13.79 4.83
C LYS A 49 -4.53 13.29 6.22
N GLN A 50 -4.11 12.09 6.60
CA GLN A 50 -4.51 11.46 7.86
C GLN A 50 -3.51 11.70 9.00
N CYS A 51 -2.24 11.90 8.67
CA CYS A 51 -1.15 11.91 9.64
C CYS A 51 -0.29 13.19 9.60
N GLY A 52 -0.54 14.15 8.69
CA GLY A 52 0.03 15.49 8.75
C GLY A 52 1.56 15.61 8.64
N ASN A 53 2.26 14.63 8.06
CA ASN A 53 3.74 14.56 7.95
C ASN A 53 4.47 14.26 9.26
N VAL A 54 3.85 13.53 10.19
CA VAL A 54 4.59 12.94 11.32
C VAL A 54 5.75 12.08 10.79
N LYS A 55 6.89 12.05 11.48
CA LYS A 55 8.01 11.16 11.16
C LYS A 55 8.53 10.50 12.44
N PHE A 56 9.14 9.33 12.26
CA PHE A 56 9.96 8.71 13.30
C PHE A 56 11.39 9.26 13.22
N ASP A 57 12.15 9.13 14.29
CA ASP A 57 13.55 9.56 14.31
C ASP A 57 14.37 8.69 13.35
N GLU A 58 15.42 9.25 12.75
CA GLU A 58 16.17 8.64 11.64
C GLU A 58 16.75 7.25 11.95
N ASN A 59 17.09 6.99 13.21
CA ASN A 59 17.68 5.73 13.67
C ASN A 59 16.68 4.80 14.38
N SER A 60 15.38 5.08 14.26
CA SER A 60 14.34 4.26 14.88
C SER A 60 14.19 2.92 14.16
N GLN A 61 14.08 1.84 14.93
CA GLN A 61 13.64 0.56 14.39
C GLN A 61 12.12 0.59 14.19
N LEU A 62 11.66 0.27 12.97
CA LEU A 62 10.26 0.33 12.61
C LEU A 62 9.71 -1.06 12.33
N GLU A 63 8.50 -1.31 12.81
CA GLU A 63 7.70 -2.46 12.46
C GLU A 63 6.54 -2.00 11.56
N LEU A 64 6.31 -2.70 10.45
CA LEU A 64 5.28 -2.35 9.48
C LEU A 64 4.29 -3.50 9.34
N PHE A 65 3.01 -3.19 9.53
CA PHE A 65 1.90 -4.09 9.22
C PHE A 65 1.07 -3.52 8.08
N VAL A 66 0.82 -4.32 7.05
CA VAL A 66 -0.01 -3.93 5.90
C VAL A 66 -1.13 -4.95 5.74
N ALA A 67 -2.37 -4.50 5.89
CA ALA A 67 -3.56 -5.28 5.57
C ALA A 67 -4.13 -4.83 4.23
N ALA A 68 -4.21 -5.73 3.26
CA ALA A 68 -4.72 -5.46 1.93
C ALA A 68 -6.08 -6.17 1.73
N TYR A 69 -7.14 -5.39 1.56
CA TYR A 69 -8.50 -5.90 1.36
C TYR A 69 -8.85 -5.88 -0.13
N PHE A 70 -8.95 -7.07 -0.72
CA PHE A 70 -9.30 -7.24 -2.14
C PHE A 70 -10.78 -7.56 -2.30
N LYS A 71 -11.34 -7.21 -3.45
CA LYS A 71 -12.70 -7.63 -3.82
C LYS A 71 -12.73 -9.15 -3.98
N ILE A 72 -13.85 -9.77 -3.57
CA ILE A 72 -14.08 -11.19 -3.82
C ILE A 72 -14.03 -11.44 -5.34
N PRO A 73 -13.18 -12.38 -5.82
CA PRO A 73 -13.06 -12.68 -7.24
C PRO A 73 -14.42 -13.06 -7.85
N LYS A 74 -14.70 -12.59 -9.06
CA LYS A 74 -15.93 -12.95 -9.80
C LYS A 74 -16.05 -14.45 -10.06
N SER A 75 -14.91 -15.14 -10.19
CA SER A 75 -14.82 -16.58 -10.38
C SER A 75 -15.03 -17.39 -9.09
N ALA A 76 -15.18 -16.75 -7.93
CA ALA A 76 -15.43 -17.45 -6.68
C ALA A 76 -16.79 -18.16 -6.73
N SER A 77 -16.79 -19.47 -6.48
CA SER A 77 -18.04 -20.24 -6.40
C SER A 77 -18.93 -19.72 -5.26
N LYS A 78 -20.24 -19.95 -5.36
CA LYS A 78 -21.22 -19.51 -4.35
C LYS A 78 -20.82 -19.92 -2.92
N LYS A 79 -20.35 -21.16 -2.74
CA LYS A 79 -19.88 -21.67 -1.44
C LYS A 79 -18.66 -20.91 -0.93
N LYS A 80 -17.64 -20.69 -1.77
CA LYS A 80 -16.42 -19.96 -1.38
C LYS A 80 -16.71 -18.50 -1.07
N ARG A 81 -17.61 -17.88 -1.83
CA ARG A 81 -18.04 -16.49 -1.63
C ARG A 81 -18.67 -16.27 -0.26
N ILE A 82 -19.55 -17.18 0.20
CA ILE A 82 -20.16 -17.10 1.53
C ILE A 82 -19.10 -17.15 2.63
N ALA A 83 -18.05 -17.96 2.47
CA ALA A 83 -16.96 -18.06 3.44
C ALA A 83 -15.98 -16.86 3.42
N MET A 84 -16.09 -15.96 2.44
CA MET A 84 -15.23 -14.76 2.28
C MET A 84 -15.94 -13.46 2.66
N LEU A 85 -17.23 -13.52 3.01
CA LEU A 85 -18.05 -12.41 3.50
C LEU A 85 -17.99 -12.35 5.03
#